data_AF-A0A6M4FGK5-F1
#
_entry.id   AF-A0A6M4FGK5-F1
#
_cell.length_a   1.000
_cell.length_b   1.000
_cell.length_c   1.000
_cell.angle_alpha   90.00
_cell.angle_beta   90.00
_cell.angle_gamma   90.00
#
_symmetry.space_group_name_H-M   'P 1'
#
loop_
_entity.id
_entity.type
_entity.pdbx_description
1 polymer ?
#
loop_
_entity_poly.entity_id
_entity_poly.type
_entity_poly.pdbx_seq_one_letter_code
_entity_poly.pdbx_strand_id
1 'polypeptide(L)'
;MPPSSHLNKPAYQLLAELEAAFDLLIERIEGLVERYRRSPGNAWALHTPTPDAEWLRQCLLDFWYQDGQDGRATRSYVALVAADETLLEAVARVNAAKAAFAEILSRIRRDAGGLIAELKAVLPFRHPALHAHLRGQGLARLHLKQCWRAIPVADAPLARVRMAWYTSGRSIKRLSVRDAEQKLLALDAEAPHIRIQLERLAGIPDREPLAQVQKQAPLMRANLFFEEPLADGHTRRAMNVALPLFIPSHDGRLPDHNAPPPFPNEKRTRAKRSDERLEEHVFLPSLRVYRYRGEASS
;
A
#
# COMPACT_ATOMS: atom_id res chain seq x y z
N MET A 1 3.72 15.51 42.74
CA MET A 1 3.07 14.28 42.25
C MET A 1 3.43 14.11 40.78
N PRO A 2 4.13 13.04 40.39
CA PRO A 2 4.26 12.70 38.98
C PRO A 2 2.95 12.04 38.50
N PRO A 3 2.54 12.22 37.24
CA PRO A 3 1.39 11.50 36.71
C PRO A 3 1.73 10.02 36.56
N SER A 4 0.97 9.18 37.27
CA SER A 4 1.09 7.72 37.23
C SER A 4 0.78 7.18 35.84
N SER A 5 1.79 6.64 35.16
CA SER A 5 1.67 5.92 33.89
C SER A 5 1.12 4.51 34.12
N HIS A 6 -0.18 4.38 34.33
CA HIS A 6 -0.84 3.06 34.36
C HIS A 6 -1.14 2.59 32.95
N LEU A 7 -0.09 2.20 32.21
CA LEU A 7 -0.27 1.31 31.07
C LEU A 7 -0.63 -0.08 31.61
N ASN A 8 -1.83 -0.55 31.28
CA ASN A 8 -2.32 -1.87 31.69
C ASN A 8 -1.38 -2.99 31.18
N LYS A 9 -1.15 -4.04 31.98
CA LYS A 9 -0.23 -5.17 31.66
C LYS A 9 -0.41 -5.78 30.25
N PRO A 10 -1.63 -5.94 29.70
CA PRO A 10 -1.84 -6.35 28.30
C PRO A 10 -1.24 -5.40 27.26
N ALA A 11 -1.19 -4.11 27.54
CA ALA A 11 -0.69 -3.09 26.62
C ALA A 11 0.85 -3.17 26.49
N TYR A 12 1.56 -3.40 27.59
CA TYR A 12 3.02 -3.64 27.57
C TYR A 12 3.41 -4.92 26.82
N GLN A 13 2.60 -5.98 26.93
CA GLN A 13 2.84 -7.22 26.20
C GLN A 13 2.72 -7.00 24.68
N LEU A 14 1.68 -6.28 24.24
CA LEU A 14 1.51 -5.93 22.83
C LEU A 14 2.67 -5.06 22.29
N LEU A 15 3.21 -4.14 23.10
CA LEU A 15 4.39 -3.37 22.73
C LEU A 15 5.60 -4.26 22.50
N ALA A 16 5.91 -5.13 23.45
CA ALA A 16 7.03 -6.06 23.35
C ALA A 16 6.88 -7.04 22.16
N GLU A 17 5.67 -7.54 21.91
CA GLU A 17 5.35 -8.36 20.74
C GLU A 17 5.64 -7.59 19.43
N LEU A 18 5.21 -6.33 19.35
CA LEU A 18 5.42 -5.51 18.15
C LEU A 18 6.90 -5.20 17.92
N GLU A 19 7.64 -4.88 18.98
CA GLU A 19 9.08 -4.67 18.93
C GLU A 19 9.80 -5.91 18.42
N ALA A 20 9.54 -7.08 19.00
CA ALA A 20 10.13 -8.34 18.55
C ALA A 20 9.77 -8.66 17.09
N ALA A 21 8.53 -8.39 16.67
CA ALA A 21 8.11 -8.57 15.29
C ALA A 21 8.81 -7.60 14.33
N PHE A 22 9.08 -6.37 14.76
CA PHE A 22 9.84 -5.40 13.98
C PHE A 22 11.30 -5.81 13.83
N ASP A 23 11.90 -6.32 14.91
CA ASP A 23 13.29 -6.77 14.89
C ASP A 23 13.45 -7.99 13.96
N LEU A 24 12.55 -8.96 14.07
CA LEU A 24 12.49 -10.11 13.16
C LEU A 24 12.29 -9.67 11.71
N LEU A 25 11.42 -8.70 11.44
CA LEU A 25 11.20 -8.17 10.10
C LEU A 25 12.51 -7.63 9.48
N ILE A 26 13.27 -6.84 10.23
CA ILE A 26 14.54 -6.28 9.76
C ILE A 26 15.56 -7.40 9.52
N GLU A 27 15.68 -8.35 10.44
CA GLU A 27 16.53 -9.53 10.27
C GLU A 27 16.18 -10.30 8.98
N ARG A 28 14.90 -10.54 8.73
CA ARG A 28 14.46 -11.24 7.50
C ARG A 28 14.79 -10.44 6.24
N ILE A 29 14.64 -9.12 6.27
CA ILE A 29 14.99 -8.24 5.14
C ILE A 29 16.49 -8.30 4.87
N GLU A 30 17.33 -8.15 5.89
CA GLU A 30 18.80 -8.25 5.73
C GLU A 30 19.21 -9.65 5.24
N GLY A 31 18.56 -10.70 5.75
CA GLY A 31 18.78 -12.07 5.26
C GLY A 31 18.37 -12.29 3.80
N LEU A 32 17.30 -11.64 3.33
CA LEU A 32 16.92 -11.63 1.91
C LEU A 32 17.98 -10.90 1.06
N VAL A 33 18.41 -9.72 1.50
CA VAL A 33 19.43 -8.92 0.82
C VAL A 33 20.75 -9.68 0.69
N GLU A 34 21.19 -10.35 1.76
CA GLU A 34 22.43 -11.14 1.74
C GLU A 34 22.34 -12.35 0.81
N ARG A 35 21.17 -12.98 0.71
CA ARG A 35 20.96 -14.06 -0.28
C ARG A 35 21.03 -13.54 -1.70
N TYR A 36 20.37 -12.41 -1.98
CA TYR A 36 20.45 -11.76 -3.28
C TYR A 36 21.88 -11.34 -3.63
N ARG A 37 22.67 -10.86 -2.65
CA ARG A 37 24.08 -10.49 -2.84
C ARG A 37 24.95 -11.68 -3.27
N ARG A 38 24.70 -12.87 -2.72
CA ARG A 38 25.49 -14.08 -3.01
C ARG A 38 25.16 -14.73 -4.36
N SER A 39 23.90 -14.62 -4.78
CA SER A 39 23.41 -15.16 -6.05
C SER A 39 22.46 -14.15 -6.69
N PRO A 40 22.99 -13.08 -7.30
CA PRO A 40 22.16 -12.06 -7.91
C PRO A 40 21.56 -12.62 -9.21
N GLY A 41 20.24 -12.72 -9.26
CA GLY A 41 19.51 -12.86 -10.52
C GLY A 41 19.53 -11.55 -11.31
N ASN A 42 19.22 -11.60 -12.60
CA ASN A 42 19.04 -10.38 -13.38
C ASN A 42 17.91 -9.53 -12.78
N ALA A 43 18.16 -8.24 -12.67
CA ALA A 43 17.20 -7.29 -12.14
C ALA A 43 17.18 -6.01 -12.97
N TRP A 44 16.03 -5.34 -12.93
CA TRP A 44 15.81 -4.06 -13.59
C TRP A 44 14.96 -3.19 -12.68
N ALA A 45 15.30 -1.92 -12.51
CA ALA A 45 14.46 -0.94 -11.83
C ALA A 45 14.25 0.32 -12.66
N LEU A 46 13.06 0.91 -12.53
CA LEU A 46 12.62 2.06 -13.33
C LEU A 46 13.59 3.25 -13.30
N HIS A 47 14.19 3.51 -12.14
CA HIS A 47 15.10 4.64 -11.91
C HIS A 47 16.55 4.19 -11.69
N THR A 48 16.81 2.89 -11.74
CA THR A 48 18.14 2.31 -11.52
C THR A 48 18.23 1.03 -12.36
N PRO A 49 18.55 1.13 -13.66
CA PRO A 49 18.40 0.01 -14.59
C PRO A 49 19.17 -1.26 -14.20
N THR A 50 20.26 -1.13 -13.44
CA THR A 50 21.07 -2.22 -12.90
C THR A 50 21.08 -2.16 -11.36
N PRO A 51 19.97 -2.53 -10.69
CA PRO A 51 19.89 -2.45 -9.23
C PRO A 51 20.70 -3.57 -8.59
N ASP A 52 21.52 -3.21 -7.60
CA ASP A 52 22.34 -4.15 -6.84
C ASP A 52 21.70 -4.50 -5.48
N ALA A 53 22.43 -5.26 -4.66
CA ALA A 53 21.96 -5.65 -3.34
C ALA A 53 21.79 -4.47 -2.38
N GLU A 54 22.60 -3.41 -2.52
CA GLU A 54 22.47 -2.23 -1.67
C GLU A 54 21.24 -1.41 -2.05
N TRP A 55 20.94 -1.29 -3.34
CA TRP A 55 19.69 -0.72 -3.82
C TRP A 55 18.47 -1.48 -3.28
N LEU A 56 18.52 -2.83 -3.32
CA LEU A 56 17.45 -3.66 -2.78
C LEU A 56 17.30 -3.46 -1.27
N ARG A 57 18.41 -3.37 -0.54
CA ARG A 57 18.43 -3.08 0.90
C ARG A 57 17.76 -1.75 1.20
N GLN A 58 18.15 -0.70 0.49
CA GLN A 58 17.58 0.64 0.66
C GLN A 58 16.08 0.67 0.39
N CYS A 59 15.60 -0.02 -0.66
CA CYS A 59 14.18 -0.01 -0.98
C CYS A 59 13.31 -0.79 0.02
N LEU A 60 13.83 -1.89 0.57
CA LEU A 60 13.11 -2.73 1.53
C LEU A 60 13.13 -2.17 2.95
N LEU A 61 14.13 -1.36 3.31
CA LEU A 61 14.26 -0.68 4.60
C LEU A 61 13.83 0.79 4.58
N ASP A 62 13.29 1.27 3.47
CA ASP A 62 12.69 2.61 3.39
C ASP A 62 11.36 2.66 4.13
N PHE A 63 11.43 2.94 5.42
CA PHE A 63 10.28 3.01 6.33
C PHE A 63 9.87 4.44 6.67
N TRP A 64 10.35 5.44 5.95
CA TRP A 64 10.29 6.83 6.39
C TRP A 64 9.30 7.66 5.58
N TYR A 65 8.73 8.67 6.23
CA TYR A 65 8.16 9.81 5.52
C TYR A 65 9.28 10.69 4.96
N GLN A 66 9.08 11.21 3.76
CA GLN A 66 9.90 12.31 3.24
C GLN A 66 9.34 13.67 3.70
N ASP A 67 10.22 14.65 3.86
CA ASP A 67 9.83 16.02 4.14
C ASP A 67 8.98 16.58 2.98
N GLY A 68 7.86 17.24 3.33
CA GLY A 68 6.90 17.75 2.34
C GLY A 68 6.03 16.69 1.64
N GLN A 69 6.19 15.41 1.96
CA GLN A 69 5.36 14.34 1.41
C GLN A 69 3.93 14.39 1.93
N ASP A 70 2.94 14.10 1.07
CA ASP A 70 1.58 13.77 1.51
C ASP A 70 1.66 12.60 2.50
N GLY A 71 1.12 12.78 3.71
CA GLY A 71 1.13 11.76 4.78
C GLY A 71 0.41 10.45 4.43
N ARG A 72 -0.25 10.37 3.27
CA ARG A 72 -0.88 9.16 2.71
C ARG A 72 -0.06 8.49 1.61
N ALA A 73 0.95 9.16 1.07
CA ALA A 73 1.77 8.64 0.00
C ALA A 73 2.74 7.57 0.52
N THR A 74 2.88 6.48 -0.22
CA THR A 74 3.89 5.45 0.02
C THR A 74 4.91 5.49 -1.11
N ARG A 75 6.19 5.46 -0.80
CA ARG A 75 7.28 5.51 -1.80
C ARG A 75 7.25 4.28 -2.69
N SER A 76 7.33 4.46 -4.01
CA SER A 76 7.28 3.33 -4.95
C SER A 76 8.67 2.96 -5.42
N TYR A 77 8.98 1.66 -5.41
CA TYR A 77 10.22 1.10 -5.94
C TYR A 77 9.88 0.08 -7.01
N VAL A 78 9.65 0.57 -8.23
CA VAL A 78 9.24 -0.27 -9.37
C VAL A 78 10.47 -0.98 -9.92
N ALA A 79 10.48 -2.31 -9.78
CA ALA A 79 11.54 -3.16 -10.30
C ALA A 79 11.04 -4.58 -10.56
N LEU A 80 11.83 -5.32 -11.33
CA LEU A 80 11.70 -6.75 -11.58
C LEU A 80 12.99 -7.43 -11.09
N VAL A 81 12.85 -8.57 -10.44
CA VAL A 81 13.97 -9.38 -9.95
C VAL A 81 13.72 -10.83 -10.34
N ALA A 82 14.60 -11.41 -11.15
CA ALA A 82 14.59 -12.85 -11.41
C ALA A 82 15.05 -13.58 -10.14
N ALA A 83 14.30 -14.59 -9.70
CA ALA A 83 14.49 -15.21 -8.41
C ALA A 83 14.46 -16.73 -8.52
N ASP A 84 15.49 -17.37 -7.95
CA ASP A 84 15.48 -18.81 -7.70
C ASP A 84 14.62 -19.15 -6.48
N GLU A 85 14.42 -20.45 -6.24
CA GLU A 85 13.62 -20.95 -5.12
C GLU A 85 14.13 -20.44 -3.76
N THR A 86 15.45 -20.37 -3.57
CA THR A 86 16.06 -19.96 -2.30
C THR A 86 15.77 -18.49 -2.00
N LEU A 87 15.78 -17.65 -3.03
CA LEU A 87 15.43 -16.24 -2.93
C LEU A 87 13.93 -16.05 -2.71
N LEU A 88 13.09 -16.80 -3.42
CA LEU A 88 11.63 -16.79 -3.24
C LEU A 88 11.21 -17.19 -1.83
N GLU A 89 11.81 -18.23 -1.25
CA GLU A 89 11.59 -18.59 0.15
C GLU A 89 11.97 -17.46 1.11
N ALA A 90 13.07 -16.74 0.83
CA ALA A 90 13.48 -15.61 1.64
C ALA A 90 12.47 -14.46 1.55
N VAL A 91 11.93 -14.19 0.36
CA VAL A 91 10.84 -13.23 0.17
C VAL A 91 9.58 -13.68 0.94
N ALA A 92 9.23 -14.96 0.90
CA ALA A 92 8.11 -15.51 1.65
C ALA A 92 8.28 -15.31 3.17
N ARG A 93 9.48 -15.57 3.71
CA ARG A 93 9.81 -15.30 5.12
C ARG A 93 9.66 -13.82 5.49
N VAL A 94 10.10 -12.91 4.62
CA VAL A 94 9.90 -11.47 4.81
C VAL A 94 8.41 -11.11 4.80
N ASN A 95 7.64 -11.62 3.83
CA ASN A 95 6.21 -11.36 3.74
C ASN A 95 5.43 -11.90 4.94
N ALA A 96 5.80 -13.06 5.47
CA ALA A 96 5.24 -13.61 6.70
C ALA A 96 5.52 -12.70 7.91
N ALA A 97 6.77 -12.22 8.07
CA ALA A 97 7.12 -11.27 9.13
C ALA A 97 6.35 -9.95 9.00
N LYS A 98 6.19 -9.44 7.77
CA LYS A 98 5.37 -8.25 7.49
C LYS A 98 3.90 -8.45 7.87
N ALA A 99 3.33 -9.60 7.57
CA ALA A 99 1.94 -9.93 7.94
C ALA A 99 1.77 -10.01 9.47
N ALA A 100 2.68 -10.69 10.17
CA ALA A 100 2.66 -10.78 11.63
C ALA A 100 2.76 -9.39 12.28
N PHE A 101 3.68 -8.52 11.80
CA PHE A 101 3.78 -7.14 12.27
C PHE A 101 2.47 -6.35 12.03
N ALA A 102 1.85 -6.51 10.86
CA ALA A 102 0.57 -5.84 10.54
C ALA A 102 -0.58 -6.31 11.45
N GLU A 103 -0.61 -7.59 11.80
CA GLU A 103 -1.62 -8.16 12.69
C GLU A 103 -1.50 -7.60 14.11
N ILE A 104 -0.30 -7.61 14.69
CA ILE A 104 -0.04 -7.06 16.03
C ILE A 104 -0.35 -5.55 16.04
N LEU A 105 0.08 -4.81 15.01
CA LEU A 105 -0.23 -3.39 14.88
C LEU A 105 -1.75 -3.13 14.81
N SER A 106 -2.49 -4.02 14.15
CA SER A 106 -3.96 -3.93 14.07
C SER A 106 -4.63 -4.20 15.41
N ARG A 107 -4.11 -5.13 16.22
CA ARG A 107 -4.55 -5.36 17.61
C ARG A 107 -4.32 -4.11 18.46
N ILE A 108 -3.12 -3.52 18.41
CA ILE A 108 -2.79 -2.29 19.15
C ILE A 108 -3.71 -1.14 18.76
N ARG A 109 -4.00 -0.95 17.47
CA ARG A 109 -4.94 0.11 17.03
C ARG A 109 -6.34 -0.04 17.60
N ARG A 110 -6.81 -1.26 17.83
CA ARG A 110 -8.13 -1.54 18.42
C ARG A 110 -8.12 -1.39 19.94
N ASP A 111 -7.13 -2.00 20.58
CA ASP A 111 -7.17 -2.26 22.03
C ASP A 111 -6.35 -1.23 22.84
N ALA A 112 -5.38 -0.57 22.21
CA ALA A 112 -4.44 0.35 22.84
C ALA A 112 -3.97 1.46 21.90
N GLY A 113 -4.87 2.08 21.14
CA GLY A 113 -4.54 3.00 20.04
C GLY A 113 -3.68 4.21 20.43
N GLY A 114 -3.73 4.63 21.71
CA GLY A 114 -2.87 5.69 22.25
C GLY A 114 -1.37 5.40 22.19
N LEU A 115 -0.98 4.12 22.12
CA LEU A 115 0.42 3.68 22.07
C LEU A 115 1.10 3.90 20.72
N ILE A 116 0.35 4.19 19.66
CA ILE A 116 0.89 4.27 18.30
C ILE A 116 1.92 5.40 18.17
N ALA A 117 1.74 6.51 18.88
CA ALA A 117 2.67 7.64 18.85
C ALA A 117 4.03 7.26 19.46
N GLU A 118 4.01 6.62 20.62
CA GLU A 118 5.19 6.12 21.34
C GLU A 118 5.95 5.08 20.50
N LEU A 119 5.24 4.12 19.91
CA LEU A 119 5.83 3.10 19.04
C LEU A 119 6.59 3.70 17.86
N LYS A 120 6.01 4.70 17.20
CA LYS A 120 6.68 5.39 16.09
C LYS A 120 7.95 6.12 16.53
N ALA A 121 8.03 6.53 17.79
CA ALA A 121 9.22 7.16 18.35
C ALA A 121 10.28 6.12 18.73
N VAL A 122 9.90 4.96 19.26
CA VAL A 122 10.86 3.96 19.78
C VAL A 122 11.45 3.06 18.68
N LEU A 123 10.61 2.52 17.80
CA LEU A 123 11.03 1.51 16.79
C LEU A 123 12.22 1.94 15.94
N PRO A 124 12.33 3.20 15.45
CA PRO A 124 13.48 3.64 14.66
C PRO A 124 14.85 3.43 15.30
N PHE A 125 14.95 3.57 16.63
CA PHE A 125 16.22 3.54 17.34
C PHE A 125 16.72 2.13 17.62
N ARG A 126 15.87 1.11 17.47
CA ARG A 126 16.19 -0.28 17.80
C ARG A 126 17.24 -0.91 16.87
N HIS A 127 17.30 -0.46 15.61
CA HIS A 127 18.17 -1.09 14.61
C HIS A 127 19.21 -0.14 14.01
N PRO A 128 20.51 -0.50 14.08
CA PRO A 128 21.58 0.23 13.40
C PRO A 128 21.35 0.40 11.90
N ALA A 129 20.72 -0.61 11.27
CA ALA A 129 20.33 -0.59 9.86
C ALA A 129 19.47 0.62 9.47
N LEU A 130 18.74 1.19 10.43
CA LEU A 130 17.84 2.32 10.28
C LEU A 130 18.47 3.66 10.74
N HIS A 131 19.57 3.62 11.49
CA HIS A 131 20.20 4.81 12.08
C HIS A 131 20.72 5.80 11.04
N ALA A 132 21.12 5.34 9.86
CA ALA A 132 21.58 6.22 8.78
C ALA A 132 20.52 7.26 8.40
N HIS A 133 19.23 6.89 8.41
CA HIS A 133 18.12 7.81 8.12
C HIS A 133 17.80 8.77 9.27
N LEU A 134 18.20 8.43 10.50
CA LEU A 134 17.94 9.26 11.69
C LEU A 134 18.96 10.41 11.86
N ARG A 135 20.12 10.35 11.18
CA ARG A 135 21.21 11.32 11.38
C ARG A 135 21.15 12.57 10.49
N GLY A 136 20.31 12.61 9.45
CA GLY A 136 20.40 13.64 8.40
C GLY A 136 19.13 14.46 8.12
N GLN A 137 17.97 14.07 8.66
CA GLN A 137 16.69 14.74 8.47
C GLN A 137 16.04 14.82 9.85
N GLY A 138 15.54 15.99 10.26
CA GLY A 138 14.96 16.16 11.60
C GLY A 138 14.00 15.01 11.95
N LEU A 139 14.04 14.52 13.19
CA LEU A 139 13.32 13.33 13.71
C LEU A 139 12.54 12.53 12.66
N ALA A 140 13.25 11.68 11.90
CA ALA A 140 12.64 10.89 10.82
C ALA A 140 11.40 10.16 11.33
N ARG A 141 10.26 10.39 10.67
CA ARG A 141 8.97 9.83 11.12
C ARG A 141 8.74 8.48 10.47
N LEU A 142 8.50 7.46 11.29
CA LEU A 142 8.21 6.11 10.82
C LEU A 142 6.86 6.03 10.10
N HIS A 143 6.89 5.56 8.85
CA HIS A 143 5.74 5.25 8.01
C HIS A 143 5.33 3.78 8.15
N LEU A 144 4.46 3.47 9.12
CA LEU A 144 4.07 2.09 9.45
C LEU A 144 3.60 1.24 8.25
N LYS A 145 2.86 1.80 7.27
CA LYS A 145 2.45 1.05 6.07
C LYS A 145 3.63 0.57 5.20
N GLN A 146 4.73 1.32 5.16
CA GLN A 146 5.93 0.90 4.41
C GLN A 146 6.62 -0.28 5.09
N CYS A 147 6.48 -0.42 6.42
CA CYS A 147 7.00 -1.57 7.16
C CYS A 147 6.34 -2.89 6.73
N TRP A 148 5.02 -2.91 6.51
CA TRP A 148 4.28 -4.16 6.30
C TRP A 148 3.69 -4.40 4.92
N ARG A 149 3.77 -3.45 3.98
CA ARG A 149 3.34 -3.72 2.58
C ARG A 149 4.12 -4.92 2.02
N ALA A 150 3.41 -5.91 1.49
CA ALA A 150 4.01 -7.13 0.98
C ALA A 150 4.93 -6.85 -0.22
N ILE A 151 6.01 -7.61 -0.32
CA ILE A 151 6.85 -7.71 -1.51
C ILE A 151 6.06 -8.54 -2.53
N PRO A 152 5.79 -8.01 -3.74
CA PRO A 152 5.04 -8.74 -4.74
C PRO A 152 5.88 -9.88 -5.33
N VAL A 153 5.23 -11.03 -5.55
CA VAL A 153 5.81 -12.23 -6.15
C VAL A 153 4.88 -12.69 -7.27
N ALA A 154 5.43 -13.08 -8.41
CA ALA A 154 4.67 -13.71 -9.49
C ALA A 154 4.32 -15.16 -9.12
N ASP A 155 3.10 -15.59 -9.44
CA ASP A 155 2.62 -16.93 -9.05
C ASP A 155 3.39 -18.08 -9.72
N ALA A 156 4.00 -17.82 -10.87
CA ALA A 156 4.74 -18.79 -11.70
C ALA A 156 5.70 -18.04 -12.64
N PRO A 157 6.62 -18.75 -13.34
CA PRO A 157 7.45 -18.19 -14.40
C PRO A 157 6.64 -17.44 -15.46
N LEU A 158 7.23 -16.37 -15.99
CA LEU A 158 6.55 -15.44 -16.88
C LEU A 158 7.21 -15.48 -18.26
N ALA A 159 6.41 -15.58 -19.32
CA ALA A 159 6.89 -15.32 -20.67
C ALA A 159 7.16 -13.82 -20.88
N ARG A 160 6.34 -12.97 -20.23
CA ARG A 160 6.35 -11.53 -20.43
C ARG A 160 5.76 -10.76 -19.26
N VAL A 161 6.31 -9.58 -18.99
CA VAL A 161 5.71 -8.56 -18.11
C VAL A 161 5.50 -7.26 -18.87
N ARG A 162 4.34 -6.63 -18.68
CA ARG A 162 4.06 -5.28 -19.19
C ARG A 162 3.63 -4.35 -18.06
N MET A 163 4.45 -3.35 -17.80
CA MET A 163 4.25 -2.32 -16.78
C MET A 163 3.68 -1.05 -17.39
N ALA A 164 2.70 -0.45 -16.71
CA ALA A 164 2.14 0.83 -17.09
C ALA A 164 1.61 1.60 -15.88
N TRP A 165 1.69 2.92 -15.95
CA TRP A 165 1.06 3.80 -14.97
C TRP A 165 -0.46 3.74 -15.07
N TYR A 166 -1.09 3.52 -13.93
CA TYR A 166 -2.53 3.56 -13.77
C TYR A 166 -2.91 4.85 -13.02
N THR A 167 -3.31 5.87 -13.78
CA THR A 167 -3.63 7.23 -13.28
C THR A 167 -5.11 7.44 -12.99
N SER A 168 -5.97 6.51 -13.40
CA SER A 168 -7.42 6.61 -13.25
C SER A 168 -7.97 5.84 -12.04
N GLY A 169 -7.11 5.46 -11.10
CA GLY A 169 -7.51 4.71 -9.90
C GLY A 169 -8.54 5.46 -9.07
N ARG A 170 -9.60 4.76 -8.67
CA ARG A 170 -10.64 5.26 -7.77
C ARG A 170 -10.87 4.22 -6.69
N SER A 171 -10.82 4.64 -5.43
CA SER A 171 -11.38 3.89 -4.33
C SER A 171 -12.85 4.26 -4.24
N ILE A 172 -13.74 3.26 -4.29
CA ILE A 172 -15.18 3.46 -4.17
C ILE A 172 -15.64 2.68 -2.95
N LYS A 173 -16.17 3.40 -1.96
CA LYS A 173 -16.79 2.81 -0.77
C LYS A 173 -18.30 2.97 -0.89
N ARG A 174 -19.05 1.86 -0.81
CA ARG A 174 -20.51 1.91 -0.68
C ARG A 174 -20.86 2.49 0.69
N LEU A 175 -21.80 3.43 0.73
CA LEU A 175 -22.33 4.06 1.93
C LEU A 175 -23.86 3.96 1.91
N SER A 176 -24.46 3.88 3.09
CA SER A 176 -25.90 4.15 3.25
C SER A 176 -26.16 5.66 3.34
N VAL A 177 -27.42 6.06 3.12
CA VAL A 177 -27.89 7.43 3.38
C VAL A 177 -27.58 7.85 4.81
N ARG A 178 -27.88 6.98 5.78
CA ARG A 178 -27.59 7.23 7.20
C ARG A 178 -26.10 7.43 7.48
N ASP A 179 -25.22 6.63 6.88
CA ASP A 179 -23.77 6.83 7.04
C ASP A 179 -23.31 8.17 6.46
N ALA A 180 -23.88 8.58 5.33
CA ALA A 180 -23.56 9.86 4.69
C ALA A 180 -24.04 11.04 5.55
N GLU A 181 -25.22 10.94 6.15
CA GLU A 181 -25.77 11.94 7.07
C GLU A 181 -24.87 12.11 8.29
N GLN A 182 -24.53 11.01 8.98
CA GLN A 182 -23.65 11.04 10.15
C GLN A 182 -22.28 11.65 9.82
N LYS A 183 -21.75 11.36 8.63
CA LYS A 183 -20.50 11.97 8.16
C LYS A 183 -20.63 13.47 7.88
N LEU A 184 -21.76 13.95 7.37
CA LEU A 184 -22.01 15.38 7.17
C LEU A 184 -22.14 16.12 8.50
N LEU A 185 -22.87 15.54 9.46
CA LEU A 185 -23.06 16.12 10.80
C LEU A 185 -21.74 16.20 11.58
N ALA A 186 -20.82 15.26 11.36
CA ALA A 186 -19.49 15.26 11.98
C ALA A 186 -18.52 16.31 11.40
N LEU A 187 -18.90 17.05 10.35
CA LEU A 187 -18.11 18.17 9.81
C LEU A 187 -18.43 19.45 10.60
N ASP A 188 -19.21 20.35 10.02
CA ASP A 188 -19.74 21.55 10.65
C ASP A 188 -21.21 21.68 10.20
N ALA A 189 -22.13 21.19 11.03
CA ALA A 189 -23.54 21.08 10.68
C ALA A 189 -24.21 22.44 10.40
N GLU A 190 -23.66 23.53 10.94
CA GLU A 190 -24.21 24.88 10.77
C GLU A 190 -23.71 25.56 9.50
N ALA A 191 -22.65 25.04 8.88
CA ALA A 191 -22.13 25.60 7.64
C ALA A 191 -23.20 25.49 6.52
N PRO A 192 -23.51 26.58 5.79
CA PRO A 192 -24.59 26.59 4.79
C PRO A 192 -24.46 25.48 3.73
N HIS A 193 -23.23 25.19 3.31
CA HIS A 193 -22.96 24.14 2.33
C HIS A 193 -23.21 22.72 2.85
N ILE A 194 -23.15 22.49 4.17
CA ILE A 194 -23.49 21.21 4.80
C ILE A 194 -25.01 21.08 4.92
N ARG A 195 -25.72 22.14 5.35
CA ARG A 195 -27.19 22.16 5.41
C ARG A 195 -27.85 21.84 4.06
N ILE A 196 -27.37 22.47 2.98
CA ILE A 196 -27.85 22.18 1.61
C ILE A 196 -27.64 20.70 1.24
N GLN A 197 -26.55 20.09 1.67
CA GLN A 197 -26.27 18.68 1.39
C GLN A 197 -27.13 17.74 2.24
N LEU A 198 -27.44 18.10 3.49
CA LEU A 198 -28.39 17.38 4.34
C LEU A 198 -29.81 17.42 3.75
N GLU A 199 -30.27 18.59 3.27
CA GLU A 199 -31.56 18.72 2.59
C GLU A 199 -31.63 17.87 1.32
N ARG A 200 -30.57 17.84 0.50
CA ARG A 200 -30.48 16.96 -0.67
C ARG A 200 -30.57 15.48 -0.27
N LEU A 201 -29.90 15.11 0.81
CA LEU A 201 -29.87 13.74 1.32
C LEU A 201 -31.25 13.29 1.82
N ALA A 202 -32.02 14.19 2.46
CA ALA A 202 -33.40 13.93 2.87
C ALA A 202 -34.36 13.76 1.68
N GLY A 203 -33.97 14.21 0.48
CA GLY A 203 -34.76 14.08 -0.75
C GLY A 203 -34.64 12.74 -1.48
N ILE A 204 -33.91 11.76 -0.93
CA ILE A 204 -33.75 10.42 -1.52
C ILE A 204 -34.16 9.31 -0.54
N PRO A 205 -34.49 8.08 -1.01
CA PRO A 205 -34.86 6.97 -0.13
C PRO A 205 -33.71 6.53 0.79
N ASP A 206 -34.01 6.24 2.06
CA ASP A 206 -33.01 5.81 3.07
C ASP A 206 -32.15 4.60 2.67
N ARG A 207 -32.73 3.71 1.86
CA ARG A 207 -32.08 2.47 1.38
C ARG A 207 -31.29 2.67 0.10
N GLU A 208 -31.32 3.87 -0.50
CA GLU A 208 -30.59 4.14 -1.72
C GLU A 208 -29.08 4.01 -1.47
N PRO A 209 -28.37 3.16 -2.23
CA PRO A 209 -26.94 3.02 -2.06
C PRO A 209 -26.20 4.23 -2.61
N LEU A 210 -25.25 4.73 -1.84
CA LEU A 210 -24.38 5.83 -2.21
C LEU A 210 -22.93 5.35 -2.40
N ALA A 211 -22.16 6.08 -3.20
CA ALA A 211 -20.77 5.77 -3.49
C ALA A 211 -19.86 6.93 -3.07
N GLN A 212 -19.05 6.74 -2.02
CA GLN A 212 -17.98 7.67 -1.70
C GLN A 212 -16.76 7.37 -2.57
N VAL A 213 -16.41 8.32 -3.44
CA VAL A 213 -15.34 8.15 -4.42
C VAL A 213 -14.12 8.97 -4.02
N GLN A 214 -12.97 8.30 -3.93
CA GLN A 214 -11.68 8.94 -3.74
C GLN A 214 -10.78 8.65 -4.93
N LYS A 215 -10.30 9.71 -5.60
CA LYS A 215 -9.22 9.59 -6.58
C LYS A 215 -7.98 9.04 -5.86
N GLN A 216 -7.39 8.00 -6.44
CA GLN A 216 -6.13 7.46 -5.95
C GLN A 216 -4.97 8.14 -6.68
N ALA A 217 -3.84 8.25 -6.00
CA ALA A 217 -2.60 8.64 -6.64
C ALA A 217 -2.26 7.63 -7.76
N PRO A 218 -1.61 8.07 -8.84
CA PRO A 218 -1.10 7.15 -9.85
C PRO A 218 -0.27 6.03 -9.24
N LEU A 219 -0.46 4.81 -9.75
CA LEU A 219 0.27 3.63 -9.30
C LEU A 219 0.81 2.84 -10.49
N MET A 220 1.88 2.08 -10.29
CA MET A 220 2.38 1.16 -11.31
C MET A 220 1.57 -0.13 -11.29
N ARG A 221 1.12 -0.57 -12.47
CA ARG A 221 0.44 -1.85 -12.66
C ARG A 221 1.28 -2.75 -13.54
N ALA A 222 1.57 -3.96 -13.07
CA ALA A 222 2.18 -5.02 -13.86
C ALA A 222 1.11 -5.96 -14.40
N ASN A 223 1.18 -6.25 -15.69
CA ASN A 223 0.43 -7.31 -16.35
C ASN A 223 1.40 -8.45 -16.58
N LEU A 224 1.11 -9.59 -15.96
CA LEU A 224 1.92 -10.79 -15.95
C LEU A 224 1.33 -11.76 -16.98
N PHE A 225 2.15 -12.27 -17.88
CA PHE A 225 1.80 -13.30 -18.84
C PHE A 225 2.65 -14.53 -18.51
N PHE A 226 2.01 -15.60 -18.08
CA PHE A 226 2.68 -16.80 -17.61
C PHE A 226 3.17 -17.64 -18.80
N GLU A 227 4.27 -18.36 -18.61
CA GLU A 227 4.77 -19.31 -19.62
C GLU A 227 3.77 -20.45 -19.83
N GLU A 228 3.21 -20.93 -18.72
CA GLU A 228 2.17 -21.94 -18.68
C GLU A 228 0.91 -21.39 -17.99
N PRO A 229 -0.29 -21.87 -18.34
CA PRO A 229 -1.49 -21.54 -17.59
C PRO A 229 -1.32 -21.89 -16.10
N LEU A 230 -1.79 -21.01 -15.22
CA LEU A 230 -1.87 -21.31 -13.80
C LEU A 230 -2.83 -22.47 -13.54
N ALA A 231 -2.81 -23.01 -12.31
CA ALA A 231 -3.70 -24.09 -11.88
C ALA A 231 -5.20 -23.78 -12.05
N ASP A 232 -5.58 -22.49 -12.03
CA ASP A 232 -6.94 -22.00 -12.27
C ASP A 232 -7.25 -21.74 -13.77
N GLY A 233 -6.34 -22.13 -14.67
CA GLY A 233 -6.44 -21.95 -16.11
C GLY A 233 -6.11 -20.54 -16.61
N HIS A 234 -5.81 -19.59 -15.71
CA HIS A 234 -5.47 -18.24 -16.13
C HIS A 234 -4.06 -18.15 -16.72
N THR A 235 -3.97 -17.60 -17.92
CA THR A 235 -2.70 -17.32 -18.62
C THR A 235 -2.15 -15.92 -18.35
N ARG A 236 -2.92 -15.08 -17.66
CA ARG A 236 -2.53 -13.70 -17.33
C ARG A 236 -3.11 -13.24 -16.00
N ARG A 237 -2.36 -12.40 -15.29
CA ARG A 237 -2.83 -11.66 -14.12
C ARG A 237 -2.35 -10.22 -14.17
N ALA A 238 -3.02 -9.35 -13.42
CA ALA A 238 -2.58 -7.97 -13.31
C ALA A 238 -2.64 -7.51 -11.86
N MET A 239 -1.56 -6.87 -11.41
CA MET A 239 -1.42 -6.44 -10.02
C MET A 239 -0.77 -5.06 -9.91
N ASN A 240 -0.98 -4.40 -8.78
CA ASN A 240 -0.31 -3.16 -8.45
C ASN A 240 1.08 -3.49 -7.87
N VAL A 241 2.09 -2.75 -8.30
CA VAL A 241 3.49 -3.00 -7.91
C VAL A 241 4.06 -1.72 -7.31
N ALA A 242 4.34 -1.74 -6.01
CA ALA A 242 4.93 -0.61 -5.27
C ALA A 242 6.31 -0.94 -4.68
N LEU A 243 6.73 -2.20 -4.77
CA LEU A 243 8.01 -2.76 -4.37
C LEU A 243 8.50 -3.67 -5.52
N PRO A 244 9.79 -4.08 -5.53
CA PRO A 244 10.31 -4.99 -6.54
C PRO A 244 9.47 -6.26 -6.66
N LEU A 245 9.08 -6.62 -7.88
CA LEU A 245 8.39 -7.86 -8.20
C LEU A 245 9.41 -8.98 -8.39
N PHE A 246 9.37 -9.98 -7.51
CA PHE A 246 10.19 -11.18 -7.63
C PHE A 246 9.47 -12.18 -8.55
N ILE A 247 10.20 -12.69 -9.54
CA ILE A 247 9.68 -13.55 -10.60
C ILE A 247 10.44 -14.89 -10.55
N PRO A 248 9.75 -16.04 -10.40
CA PRO A 248 10.39 -17.33 -10.51
C PRO A 248 11.17 -17.47 -11.82
N SER A 249 12.44 -17.83 -11.73
CA SER A 249 13.33 -18.00 -12.88
C SER A 249 14.36 -19.10 -12.61
N HIS A 250 14.48 -20.04 -13.55
CA HIS A 250 15.43 -21.15 -13.46
C HIS A 250 16.82 -20.81 -14.02
N ASP A 251 16.91 -19.83 -14.93
CA ASP A 251 18.14 -19.41 -15.60
C ASP A 251 18.64 -18.04 -15.13
N GLY A 252 17.97 -17.46 -14.12
CA GLY A 252 18.28 -16.15 -13.56
C GLY A 252 17.95 -14.98 -14.49
N ARG A 253 17.27 -15.21 -15.62
CA ARG A 253 16.91 -14.14 -16.56
C ARG A 253 15.55 -13.54 -16.25
N LEU A 254 15.42 -12.26 -16.59
CA LEU A 254 14.14 -11.58 -16.60
C LEU A 254 13.33 -11.97 -17.85
N PRO A 255 12.00 -12.01 -17.75
CA PRO A 255 11.14 -12.15 -18.91
C PRO A 255 11.23 -10.93 -19.82
N ASP A 256 10.69 -11.04 -21.03
CA ASP A 256 10.47 -9.90 -21.92
C ASP A 256 9.65 -8.83 -21.17
N HIS A 257 10.23 -7.63 -21.02
CA HIS A 257 9.61 -6.52 -20.31
C HIS A 257 9.80 -5.21 -21.05
N ASN A 258 8.85 -4.29 -20.85
CA ASN A 258 8.96 -2.92 -21.34
C ASN A 258 9.57 -2.01 -20.28
N ALA A 259 10.11 -0.86 -20.70
CA ALA A 259 10.43 0.25 -19.83
C ALA A 259 9.26 1.26 -19.85
N PRO A 260 8.41 1.32 -18.81
CA PRO A 260 7.41 2.38 -18.71
C PRO A 260 8.09 3.75 -18.54
N PRO A 261 7.40 4.88 -18.81
CA PRO A 261 7.96 6.20 -18.56
C PRO A 261 8.26 6.36 -17.06
N PRO A 262 9.27 7.17 -16.69
CA PRO A 262 9.72 7.32 -15.31
C PRO A 262 8.64 7.90 -14.39
N PHE A 263 7.69 8.65 -14.94
CA PHE A 263 6.61 9.28 -14.21
C PHE A 263 5.26 9.02 -14.89
N PRO A 264 4.14 9.04 -14.13
CA PRO A 264 2.81 8.92 -14.71
C PRO A 264 2.51 10.10 -15.64
N ASN A 265 1.93 9.81 -16.81
CA ASN A 265 1.48 10.86 -17.72
C ASN A 265 0.32 11.65 -17.12
N GLU A 266 0.39 12.99 -17.18
CA GLU A 266 -0.66 13.89 -16.67
C GLU A 266 -1.97 13.80 -17.48
N LYS A 267 -1.85 13.52 -18.78
CA LYS A 267 -3.00 13.48 -19.70
C LYS A 267 -3.62 12.08 -19.74
N ARG A 268 -4.92 12.04 -19.46
CA ARG A 268 -5.78 10.85 -19.58
C ARG A 268 -5.83 10.39 -21.04
N THR A 269 -5.09 9.35 -21.40
CA THR A 269 -5.08 8.79 -22.77
C THR A 269 -6.09 7.66 -23.00
N ARG A 270 -6.79 7.18 -21.95
CA ARG A 270 -7.74 6.06 -22.07
C ARG A 270 -9.19 6.53 -22.10
N ALA A 271 -9.95 6.00 -23.06
CA ALA A 271 -11.39 6.19 -23.19
C ALA A 271 -12.14 5.98 -21.86
N LYS A 272 -13.16 6.81 -21.57
CA LYS A 272 -14.15 6.56 -20.52
C LYS A 272 -14.65 5.12 -20.74
N ARG A 273 -14.49 4.22 -19.76
CA ARG A 273 -15.08 2.88 -19.85
C ARG A 273 -16.60 3.04 -19.91
N SER A 274 -17.24 2.27 -20.78
CA SER A 274 -18.69 2.18 -20.97
C SER A 274 -19.47 1.88 -19.68
N ASP A 275 -18.81 1.31 -18.68
CA ASP A 275 -19.43 0.76 -17.47
C ASP A 275 -19.47 1.76 -16.30
N GLU A 276 -19.55 3.08 -16.56
CA GLU A 276 -19.70 4.09 -15.49
C GLU A 276 -21.07 3.95 -14.81
N ARG A 277 -21.12 3.09 -13.78
CA ARG A 277 -22.25 2.87 -12.88
C ARG A 277 -22.58 4.04 -11.96
N LEU A 278 -21.80 5.11 -11.96
CA LEU A 278 -22.01 6.29 -11.12
C LEU A 278 -22.50 7.48 -11.94
N GLU A 279 -23.36 8.30 -11.35
CA GLU A 279 -23.73 9.58 -11.94
C GLU A 279 -22.50 10.44 -12.25
N GLU A 280 -22.62 11.31 -13.26
CA GLU A 280 -21.50 12.17 -13.67
C GLU A 280 -21.20 13.27 -12.65
N HIS A 281 -22.25 13.82 -12.03
CA HIS A 281 -22.15 14.88 -11.06
C HIS A 281 -22.03 14.32 -9.64
N VAL A 282 -21.22 14.99 -8.82
CA VAL A 282 -21.12 14.67 -7.40
C VAL A 282 -22.42 15.08 -6.70
N PHE A 283 -22.99 14.16 -5.92
CA PHE A 283 -24.25 14.38 -5.20
C PHE A 283 -24.01 15.15 -3.90
N LEU A 284 -23.05 14.69 -3.07
CA LEU A 284 -22.60 15.37 -1.85
C LEU A 284 -21.11 15.77 -1.99
N PRO A 285 -20.81 17.01 -2.45
CA PRO A 285 -19.45 17.50 -2.65
C PRO A 285 -18.52 17.38 -1.45
N SER A 286 -18.99 17.68 -0.24
CA SER A 286 -18.16 17.67 0.99
C SER A 286 -17.64 16.28 1.31
N LEU A 287 -18.37 15.24 0.91
CA LEU A 287 -18.00 13.84 1.12
C LEU A 287 -17.48 13.16 -0.14
N ARG A 288 -17.54 13.83 -1.30
CA ARG A 288 -17.27 13.26 -2.63
C ARG A 288 -18.13 12.03 -2.92
N VAL A 289 -19.41 12.13 -2.56
CA VAL A 289 -20.39 11.06 -2.71
C VAL A 289 -21.15 11.23 -4.03
N TYR A 290 -21.32 10.12 -4.74
CA TYR A 290 -22.07 9.99 -5.98
C TYR A 290 -23.23 9.02 -5.78
N ARG A 291 -24.27 9.13 -6.60
CA ARG A 291 -25.33 8.13 -6.72
C ARG A 291 -24.98 7.11 -7.80
N TYR A 292 -25.57 5.92 -7.73
CA TYR A 292 -25.47 4.92 -8.79
C TYR A 292 -26.49 5.22 -9.90
N ARG A 293 -26.12 4.97 -11.16
CA ARG A 293 -27.03 5.03 -12.30
C ARG A 293 -27.92 3.78 -12.29
N GLY A 294 -29.24 3.98 -12.24
CA GLY A 294 -30.20 2.94 -12.60
C GLY A 294 -30.50 1.85 -11.55
N GLU A 295 -30.09 2.00 -10.28
CA GLU A 295 -30.71 1.22 -9.19
C GLU A 295 -31.90 2.02 -8.63
N ALA A 296 -32.92 2.21 -9.46
CA ALA A 296 -34.27 2.38 -8.93
C ALA A 296 -34.68 0.99 -8.42
N SER A 297 -34.89 0.92 -7.11
CA SER A 297 -35.34 -0.24 -6.34
C SER A 297 -36.19 -1.22 -7.15
N SER A 298 -35.74 -2.47 -7.21
CA SER A 298 -36.65 -3.61 -7.15
C SER A 298 -36.93 -3.92 -5.68
#